data_AF-A0A833E793-F1
#
_entry.id   AF-A0A833E793-F1
#
_cell.length_a   1.000
_cell.length_b   1.000
_cell.length_c   1.000
_cell.angle_alpha   90.00
_cell.angle_beta   90.00
_cell.angle_gamma   90.00
#
_symmetry.space_group_name_H-M   'P 1'
#
loop_
_entity.id
_entity.type
_entity.pdbx_description
1 polymer ?
#
loop_
_entity_poly.entity_id
_entity_poly.type
_entity_poly.pdbx_seq_one_letter_code
_entity_poly.pdbx_strand_id
1 'polypeptide(L)'
;MPLPEIPTQTQNVTLENGEVLIVGGPATINVKKGSIRILGRVFSEGEKVVVHTTKSYSVVCEDKPCEVEVIIGSSGFTKKTRIQDDNIYFWEKIANEILTDSSKNKKMKVIIIGDVESGKTSLSTLIANMAHRKGLKTAIIDADVGQADIGPPTCISLGIVEKPILKLSDVKLVKSCFVGSITPCNSMDKLLTCLSQLLNHAYNIADIIIIDTDGWIKSTEAIESKINIIKLVKPDYILLLKKANDSWISRLEEYLKQCKKIKCITLPTPSLIKIRNREFRKSFREHGYSRFLKNLQSLTVKLNSIKIINSELFNGIPLSNEELNKIKNILNVDDNTILYGEKSNNKAIIVLSKRVEVGSEQELKIKETLGVFRVEYRVQGFEQGIVVGLLDENLEDLGIGIIESIDFKNMTMKILVPKGISPSLISVGQIKLHIKNNGICEEYKIKGKPL
;
A
#
# COMPACT_ATOMS: atom_id res chain seq x y z
N MET A 1 32.91 -23.12 7.02
CA MET A 1 32.46 -22.83 8.40
C MET A 1 30.98 -23.13 8.48
N PRO A 2 30.52 -24.02 9.38
CA PRO A 2 29.09 -24.09 9.68
C PRO A 2 28.64 -22.75 10.25
N LEU A 3 27.47 -22.28 9.83
CA LEU A 3 26.84 -21.10 10.43
C LEU A 3 26.68 -21.37 11.94
N PRO A 4 26.97 -20.39 12.82
CA PRO A 4 26.78 -20.57 14.26
C PRO A 4 25.31 -20.93 14.54
N GLU A 5 25.08 -22.00 15.31
CA GLU A 5 23.75 -22.39 15.75
C GLU A 5 23.13 -21.22 16.52
N ILE A 6 22.09 -20.62 15.95
CA ILE A 6 21.32 -19.57 16.60
C ILE A 6 20.60 -20.24 17.77
N PRO A 7 20.75 -19.77 19.01
CA PRO A 7 20.11 -20.41 20.16
C PRO A 7 18.59 -20.39 19.97
N THR A 8 18.01 -21.59 19.87
CA THR A 8 16.56 -21.80 19.81
C THR A 8 16.10 -22.41 21.12
N GLN A 9 15.10 -21.79 21.74
CA GLN A 9 14.45 -22.35 22.94
C GLN A 9 13.18 -23.07 22.52
N THR A 10 13.05 -24.35 22.89
CA THR A 10 11.81 -25.11 22.67
C THR A 10 10.99 -25.13 23.95
N GLN A 11 9.69 -24.87 23.84
CA GLN A 11 8.73 -24.93 24.95
C GLN A 11 7.51 -25.76 24.54
N ASN A 12 7.16 -26.75 25.36
CA ASN A 12 5.88 -27.46 25.23
C ASN A 12 4.85 -26.78 26.13
N VAL A 13 3.71 -26.39 25.57
CA VAL A 13 2.66 -25.65 26.27
C VAL A 13 1.33 -26.37 26.09
N THR A 14 0.72 -26.73 27.21
CA THR A 14 -0.69 -27.12 27.25
C THR A 14 -1.55 -25.87 27.39
N LEU A 15 -2.52 -25.73 26.50
CA LEU A 15 -3.45 -24.62 26.45
C LEU A 15 -4.85 -25.15 26.79
N GLU A 16 -5.45 -24.63 27.86
CA GLU A 16 -6.80 -24.97 28.28
C GLU A 16 -7.84 -24.03 27.65
N ASN A 17 -9.12 -24.38 27.81
CA ASN A 17 -10.20 -23.53 27.35
C ASN A 17 -10.21 -22.19 28.12
N GLY A 18 -10.33 -21.07 27.39
CA GLY A 18 -10.27 -19.73 27.99
C GLY A 18 -8.87 -19.18 28.21
N GLU A 19 -7.83 -19.90 27.81
CA GLU A 19 -6.44 -19.42 27.82
C GLU A 19 -5.98 -18.98 26.43
N VAL A 20 -5.06 -18.01 26.41
CA VAL A 20 -4.39 -17.52 25.20
C VAL A 20 -2.89 -17.67 25.38
N LEU A 21 -2.23 -18.27 24.40
CA LEU A 21 -0.78 -18.23 24.25
C LEU A 21 -0.41 -17.19 23.20
N ILE A 22 0.18 -16.08 23.64
CA ILE A 22 0.72 -15.07 22.74
C ILE A 22 2.12 -15.52 22.31
N VAL A 23 2.33 -15.67 21.00
CA VAL A 23 3.62 -16.05 20.42
C VAL A 23 4.13 -14.93 19.54
N GLY A 24 5.28 -14.36 19.90
CA GLY A 24 5.99 -13.33 19.13
C GLY A 24 7.16 -13.92 18.35
N GLY A 25 7.30 -13.51 17.08
CA GLY A 25 8.33 -14.05 16.20
C GLY A 25 9.73 -13.44 16.38
N PRO A 26 10.78 -14.11 15.87
CA PRO A 26 10.71 -15.31 15.04
C PRO A 26 10.45 -16.56 15.87
N ALA A 27 9.42 -17.33 15.51
CA ALA A 27 9.05 -18.56 16.20
C ALA A 27 8.31 -19.52 15.25
N THR A 28 8.30 -20.82 15.58
CA THR A 28 7.46 -21.83 14.93
C THR A 28 6.58 -22.50 15.96
N ILE A 29 5.29 -22.63 15.68
CA ILE A 29 4.33 -23.34 16.51
C ILE A 29 4.00 -24.65 15.80
N ASN A 30 4.19 -25.78 16.48
CA ASN A 30 3.80 -27.10 16.00
C ASN A 30 2.61 -27.59 16.85
N VAL A 31 1.51 -27.94 16.21
CA VAL A 31 0.35 -28.52 16.92
C VAL A 31 0.62 -29.99 17.19
N LYS A 32 0.79 -30.36 18.46
CA LYS A 32 1.09 -31.74 18.87
C LYS A 32 -0.16 -32.54 19.17
N LYS A 33 -1.22 -31.90 19.66
CA LYS A 33 -2.49 -32.53 19.98
C LYS A 33 -3.64 -31.54 19.92
N GLY A 34 -4.75 -31.97 19.36
CA GLY A 34 -5.97 -31.15 19.24
C GLY A 34 -5.87 -30.14 18.10
N SER A 35 -6.61 -29.03 18.22
CA SER A 35 -6.66 -27.99 17.21
C SER A 35 -6.58 -26.60 17.85
N ILE A 36 -5.75 -25.74 17.26
CA ILE A 36 -5.58 -24.35 17.70
C ILE A 36 -6.18 -23.41 16.67
N ARG A 37 -6.51 -22.20 17.09
CA ARG A 37 -7.00 -21.14 16.23
C ARG A 37 -6.15 -19.89 16.37
N ILE A 38 -5.82 -19.30 15.23
CA ILE A 38 -5.06 -18.05 15.12
C ILE A 38 -5.77 -17.17 14.09
N LEU A 39 -6.17 -15.96 14.51
CA LEU A 39 -6.94 -15.02 13.68
C LEU A 39 -8.11 -15.69 12.95
N GLY A 40 -8.85 -16.57 13.64
CA GLY A 40 -10.02 -17.26 13.08
C GLY A 40 -9.70 -18.47 12.18
N ARG A 41 -8.44 -18.70 11.81
CA ARG A 41 -8.00 -19.90 11.07
C ARG A 41 -7.65 -21.02 12.04
N VAL A 42 -8.18 -22.21 11.80
CA VAL A 42 -7.91 -23.42 12.58
C VAL A 42 -6.69 -24.15 12.02
N PHE A 43 -5.86 -24.69 12.91
CA PHE A 43 -4.72 -25.55 12.63
C PHE A 43 -4.84 -26.83 13.46
N SER A 44 -4.78 -27.97 12.80
CA SER A 44 -4.96 -29.30 13.39
C SER A 44 -3.62 -29.95 13.74
N GLU A 45 -3.68 -31.08 14.45
CA GLU A 45 -2.52 -31.89 14.80
C GLU A 45 -1.60 -32.17 13.59
N GLY A 46 -0.30 -31.97 13.80
CA GLY A 46 0.73 -32.10 12.76
C GLY A 46 0.98 -30.84 11.93
N GLU A 47 0.08 -29.85 11.95
CA GLU A 47 0.29 -28.59 11.25
C GLU A 47 1.30 -27.68 11.96
N LYS A 48 1.93 -26.80 11.16
CA LYS A 48 2.97 -25.86 11.61
C LYS A 48 2.62 -24.44 11.24
N VAL A 49 2.91 -23.50 12.14
CA VAL A 49 2.71 -22.07 11.93
C VAL A 49 4.02 -21.32 12.14
N VAL A 50 4.47 -20.59 11.12
CA VAL A 50 5.65 -19.74 11.21
C VAL A 50 5.24 -18.32 11.60
N VAL A 51 5.78 -17.85 12.73
CA VAL A 51 5.60 -16.49 13.24
C VAL A 51 6.83 -15.67 12.87
N HIS A 52 6.66 -14.73 11.94
CA HIS A 52 7.76 -13.86 11.50
C HIS A 52 8.19 -12.85 12.57
N THR A 53 9.42 -12.36 12.46
CA THR A 53 10.10 -11.43 13.39
C THR A 53 9.30 -10.19 13.79
N THR A 54 8.34 -9.74 12.97
CA THR A 54 7.53 -8.53 13.20
C THR A 54 6.05 -8.83 13.42
N LYS A 55 5.72 -10.09 13.70
CA LYS A 55 4.35 -10.54 13.97
C LYS A 55 4.29 -11.16 15.36
N SER A 56 3.14 -11.02 15.98
CA SER A 56 2.73 -11.76 17.16
C SER A 56 1.31 -12.26 16.93
N TYR A 57 1.02 -13.46 17.43
CA TYR A 57 -0.27 -14.10 17.28
C TYR A 57 -0.80 -14.54 18.65
N SER A 58 -2.08 -14.27 18.89
CA SER A 58 -2.85 -14.89 19.98
C SER A 58 -3.29 -16.27 19.51
N VAL A 59 -2.77 -17.31 20.14
CA VAL A 59 -3.11 -18.71 19.90
C VAL A 59 -4.12 -19.13 20.96
N VAL A 60 -5.28 -19.61 20.51
CA VAL A 60 -6.33 -20.15 21.38
C VAL A 60 -6.62 -21.60 21.00
N CYS A 61 -7.10 -22.40 21.95
CA CYS A 61 -7.67 -23.71 21.62
C CYS A 61 -9.01 -23.54 20.92
N GLU A 62 -9.26 -24.36 19.90
CA GLU A 62 -10.57 -24.43 19.25
C GLU A 62 -11.48 -25.45 19.96
N ASP A 63 -10.91 -26.57 20.43
CA ASP A 63 -11.63 -27.68 21.08
C ASP A 63 -11.24 -27.85 22.58
N LYS A 64 -11.09 -29.11 23.03
CA LYS A 64 -10.51 -29.52 24.33
C LYS A 64 -9.05 -29.04 24.48
N PRO A 65 -8.43 -29.17 25.67
CA PRO A 65 -7.06 -28.72 25.89
C PRO A 65 -6.11 -29.23 24.81
N CYS A 66 -5.32 -28.32 24.24
CA CYS A 66 -4.42 -28.58 23.13
C CYS A 66 -2.99 -28.57 23.62
N GLU A 67 -2.13 -29.33 22.96
CA GLU A 67 -0.69 -29.31 23.23
C GLU A 67 0.02 -28.73 22.02
N VAL A 68 0.82 -27.69 22.25
CA VAL A 68 1.64 -27.05 21.23
C VAL A 68 3.10 -27.03 21.64
N GLU A 69 3.98 -27.26 20.67
CA GLU A 69 5.41 -27.05 20.83
C GLU A 69 5.78 -25.74 20.12
N VAL A 70 6.41 -24.82 20.84
CA VAL A 70 6.87 -23.55 20.31
C VAL A 70 8.39 -23.54 20.27
N ILE A 71 8.94 -23.42 19.07
CA ILE A 71 10.37 -23.23 18.83
C ILE A 71 10.61 -21.73 18.68
N ILE A 72 11.23 -21.12 19.69
CA ILE A 72 11.45 -19.68 19.80
C ILE A 72 12.85 -19.36 19.28
N GLY A 73 12.93 -18.47 18.28
CA GLY A 73 14.19 -17.95 17.77
C GLY A 73 14.71 -16.76 18.59
N SER A 74 15.85 -16.22 18.19
CA SER A 74 16.67 -15.26 18.95
C SER A 74 15.97 -14.01 19.52
N SER A 75 14.87 -13.56 18.93
CA SER A 75 14.09 -12.40 19.42
C SER A 75 12.59 -12.70 19.58
N GLY A 76 12.24 -13.99 19.59
CA GLY A 76 10.87 -14.43 19.80
C GLY A 76 10.52 -14.46 21.29
N PHE A 77 9.24 -14.59 21.59
CA PHE A 77 8.77 -14.72 22.97
C PHE A 77 7.45 -15.49 23.02
N THR A 78 7.13 -16.00 24.20
CA THR A 78 5.83 -16.58 24.54
C THR A 78 5.29 -15.92 25.80
N LYS A 79 3.98 -15.69 25.86
CA LYS A 79 3.29 -15.22 27.07
C LYS A 79 1.92 -15.87 27.16
N LYS A 80 1.62 -16.51 28.28
CA LYS A 80 0.29 -17.07 28.56
C LYS A 80 -0.57 -16.06 29.31
N THR A 81 -1.84 -15.96 28.96
CA THR A 81 -2.81 -15.06 29.60
C THR A 81 -4.23 -15.64 29.51
N ARG A 82 -5.20 -15.04 30.19
CA ARG A 82 -6.61 -15.39 30.03
C ARG A 82 -7.17 -14.71 28.78
N ILE A 83 -8.18 -15.33 28.16
CA ILE A 83 -8.80 -14.82 26.94
C ILE A 83 -9.39 -13.43 27.12
N GLN A 84 -10.01 -13.14 28.27
CA GLN A 84 -10.64 -11.84 28.55
C GLN A 84 -9.62 -10.69 28.67
N ASP A 85 -8.35 -11.02 28.92
CA ASP A 85 -7.25 -10.05 29.06
C ASP A 85 -6.53 -9.79 27.73
N ASP A 86 -6.87 -10.50 26.66
CA ASP A 86 -6.27 -10.35 25.33
C ASP A 86 -7.25 -9.73 24.33
N ASN A 87 -6.70 -9.04 23.33
CA ASN A 87 -7.50 -8.36 22.31
C ASN A 87 -8.36 -9.33 21.50
N ILE A 88 -7.91 -10.58 21.35
CA ILE A 88 -8.62 -11.59 20.56
C ILE A 88 -10.07 -11.78 21.03
N TYR A 89 -10.33 -11.67 22.34
CA TYR A 89 -11.68 -11.75 22.89
C TYR A 89 -12.60 -10.64 22.36
N PHE A 90 -12.15 -9.39 22.43
CA PHE A 90 -12.91 -8.24 21.96
C PHE A 90 -13.11 -8.29 20.44
N TRP A 91 -12.07 -8.71 19.72
CA TRP A 91 -12.07 -8.81 18.26
C TRP A 91 -12.99 -9.92 17.75
N GLU A 92 -13.02 -11.09 18.39
CA GLU A 92 -13.95 -12.17 18.05
C GLU A 92 -15.40 -11.81 18.37
N LYS A 93 -15.62 -11.12 19.50
CA LYS A 93 -16.96 -10.66 19.88
C LYS A 93 -17.55 -9.73 18.82
N ILE A 94 -16.80 -8.72 18.39
CA ILE A 94 -17.28 -7.79 17.36
C ILE A 94 -17.39 -8.46 15.99
N ALA A 95 -16.46 -9.36 15.63
CA ALA A 95 -16.57 -10.13 14.39
C ALA A 95 -17.88 -10.94 14.38
N ASN A 96 -18.21 -11.66 15.46
CA ASN A 96 -19.46 -12.38 15.58
C ASN A 96 -20.70 -11.49 15.44
N GLU A 97 -20.68 -10.28 16.00
CA GLU A 97 -21.76 -9.30 15.82
C GLU A 97 -21.94 -8.91 14.34
N ILE A 98 -20.85 -8.52 13.65
CA ILE A 98 -20.86 -8.16 12.23
C ILE A 98 -21.42 -9.30 11.37
N LEU A 99 -20.96 -10.54 11.63
CA LEU A 99 -21.40 -11.71 10.88
C LEU A 99 -22.88 -12.02 11.11
N THR A 100 -23.38 -11.80 12.32
CA THR A 100 -24.80 -11.99 12.66
C THR A 100 -25.66 -10.98 11.91
N ASP A 101 -25.24 -9.72 11.83
CA ASP A 101 -25.96 -8.70 11.07
C ASP A 101 -25.88 -8.91 9.55
N SER A 102 -24.78 -9.45 9.02
CA SER A 102 -24.65 -9.81 7.60
C SER A 102 -25.62 -10.91 7.18
N SER A 103 -25.81 -11.92 8.02
CA SER A 103 -26.67 -13.08 7.73
C SER A 103 -28.16 -12.75 7.49
N LYS A 104 -28.59 -11.50 7.75
CA LYS A 104 -29.93 -10.98 7.46
C LYS A 104 -30.09 -10.52 6.00
N ASN A 105 -29.46 -11.21 5.04
CA ASN A 105 -29.40 -10.87 3.61
C ASN A 105 -28.91 -9.43 3.31
N LYS A 106 -28.07 -8.87 4.19
CA LYS A 106 -27.56 -7.51 4.04
C LYS A 106 -26.05 -7.55 3.82
N LYS A 107 -25.60 -6.99 2.70
CA LYS A 107 -24.17 -6.77 2.42
C LYS A 107 -23.59 -5.82 3.46
N MET A 108 -22.49 -6.20 4.10
CA MET A 108 -21.83 -5.43 5.15
C MET A 108 -20.56 -4.76 4.65
N LYS A 109 -20.40 -3.47 4.98
CA LYS A 109 -19.15 -2.74 4.78
C LYS A 109 -18.54 -2.40 6.14
N VAL A 110 -17.30 -2.81 6.35
CA VAL A 110 -16.56 -2.63 7.60
C VAL A 110 -15.28 -1.85 7.29
N ILE A 111 -15.11 -0.69 7.91
CA ILE A 111 -13.84 0.07 7.82
C ILE A 111 -13.08 -0.11 9.12
N ILE A 112 -11.79 -0.41 9.01
CA ILE A 112 -10.90 -0.53 10.17
C ILE A 112 -9.90 0.62 10.17
N ILE A 113 -9.87 1.41 11.24
CA ILE A 113 -9.07 2.62 11.38
C ILE A 113 -8.27 2.55 12.68
N GLY A 114 -7.03 3.02 12.64
CA GLY A 114 -6.12 2.98 13.78
C GLY A 114 -4.71 3.39 13.38
N ASP A 115 -3.89 3.77 14.35
CA ASP A 115 -2.48 4.13 14.14
C ASP A 115 -1.70 2.98 13.47
N VAL A 116 -0.48 3.28 13.02
CA VAL A 116 0.44 2.24 12.54
C VAL A 116 0.59 1.15 13.61
N GLU A 117 0.58 -0.10 13.16
CA GLU A 117 0.72 -1.31 14.00
C GLU A 117 -0.39 -1.55 15.02
N SER A 118 -1.51 -0.82 14.97
CA SER A 118 -2.65 -1.04 15.88
C SER A 118 -3.33 -2.41 15.76
N GLY A 119 -3.01 -3.21 14.74
CA GLY A 119 -3.60 -4.53 14.50
C GLY A 119 -4.65 -4.59 13.39
N LYS A 120 -4.81 -3.52 12.59
CA LYS A 120 -5.85 -3.40 11.55
C LYS A 120 -5.89 -4.61 10.60
N THR A 121 -4.77 -4.88 9.94
CA THR A 121 -4.57 -6.03 9.05
C THR A 121 -4.86 -7.38 9.74
N SER A 122 -4.53 -7.53 11.02
CA SER A 122 -4.82 -8.75 11.79
C SER A 122 -6.32 -8.89 12.09
N LEU A 123 -6.99 -7.79 12.43
CA LEU A 123 -8.44 -7.75 12.63
C LEU A 123 -9.19 -7.99 11.32
N SER A 124 -8.73 -7.41 10.20
CA SER A 124 -9.24 -7.69 8.86
C SER A 124 -9.16 -9.18 8.53
N THR A 125 -8.01 -9.80 8.82
CA THR A 125 -7.76 -11.23 8.63
C THR A 125 -8.70 -12.08 9.50
N LEU A 126 -8.88 -11.71 10.78
CA LEU A 126 -9.79 -12.40 11.70
C LEU A 126 -11.23 -12.38 11.21
N ILE A 127 -11.77 -11.20 10.90
CA ILE A 127 -13.15 -11.05 10.42
C ILE A 127 -13.33 -11.85 9.14
N ALA A 128 -12.35 -11.79 8.22
CA ALA A 128 -12.45 -12.50 6.96
C ALA A 128 -12.43 -14.02 7.11
N ASN A 129 -11.58 -14.57 7.97
CA ASN A 129 -11.54 -16.00 8.24
C ASN A 129 -12.85 -16.49 8.91
N MET A 130 -13.38 -15.72 9.86
CA MET A 130 -14.64 -16.05 10.52
C MET A 130 -15.83 -15.97 9.55
N ALA A 131 -15.83 -14.98 8.65
CA ALA A 131 -16.83 -14.86 7.57
C ALA A 131 -16.76 -16.05 6.61
N HIS A 132 -15.56 -16.40 6.16
CA HIS A 132 -15.31 -17.54 5.28
C HIS A 132 -15.81 -18.85 5.91
N ARG A 133 -15.58 -19.06 7.21
CA ARG A 133 -16.08 -20.23 7.96
C ARG A 133 -17.61 -20.31 7.98
N LYS A 134 -18.31 -19.17 7.94
CA LYS A 134 -19.78 -19.11 7.83
C LYS A 134 -20.28 -19.22 6.39
N GLY A 135 -19.41 -19.46 5.42
CA GLY A 135 -19.77 -19.56 4.00
C GLY A 135 -20.07 -18.22 3.33
N LEU A 136 -19.71 -17.09 3.96
CA LEU A 136 -19.94 -15.75 3.40
C LEU A 136 -18.80 -15.36 2.44
N LYS A 137 -19.17 -14.86 1.26
CA LYS A 137 -18.20 -14.32 0.30
C LYS A 137 -17.60 -13.05 0.87
N THR A 138 -16.28 -13.04 1.05
CA THR A 138 -15.59 -11.93 1.71
C THR A 138 -14.58 -11.28 0.79
N ALA A 139 -14.75 -9.97 0.59
CA ALA A 139 -13.82 -9.09 -0.09
C ALA A 139 -13.02 -8.28 0.93
N ILE A 140 -11.74 -8.07 0.61
CA ILE A 140 -10.87 -7.16 1.34
C ILE A 140 -10.37 -6.10 0.36
N ILE A 141 -10.62 -4.83 0.68
CA ILE A 141 -9.99 -3.70 0.04
C ILE A 141 -8.82 -3.27 0.94
N ASP A 142 -7.62 -3.56 0.49
CA ASP A 142 -6.37 -3.06 1.06
C ASP A 142 -6.13 -1.64 0.55
N ALA A 143 -6.41 -0.66 1.42
CA ALA A 143 -6.31 0.76 1.15
C ALA A 143 -5.07 1.40 1.81
N ASP A 144 -4.04 0.61 2.17
CA ASP A 144 -2.74 1.14 2.60
C ASP A 144 -1.78 1.30 1.41
N VAL A 145 -1.80 2.49 0.80
CA VAL A 145 -0.91 2.83 -0.32
C VAL A 145 0.59 2.76 0.01
N GLY A 146 0.96 2.84 1.31
CA GLY A 146 2.34 2.85 1.76
C GLY A 146 2.88 1.47 2.16
N GLN A 147 2.00 0.52 2.44
CA GLN A 147 2.33 -0.86 2.82
C GLN A 147 1.28 -1.85 2.27
N ALA A 148 1.04 -1.81 0.96
CA ALA A 148 0.13 -2.75 0.31
C ALA A 148 0.59 -4.21 0.56
N ASP A 149 -0.31 -5.01 1.09
CA ASP A 149 -0.14 -6.45 1.33
C ASP A 149 -0.68 -7.27 0.14
N ILE A 150 -1.86 -6.91 -0.36
CA ILE A 150 -2.58 -7.68 -1.41
C ILE A 150 -2.00 -7.40 -2.80
N GLY A 151 -1.93 -6.13 -3.19
CA GLY A 151 -1.46 -5.72 -4.52
C GLY A 151 -0.10 -5.04 -4.52
N PRO A 152 0.27 -4.42 -5.65
CA PRO A 152 1.54 -3.72 -5.76
C PRO A 152 1.60 -2.49 -4.84
N PRO A 153 2.79 -2.11 -4.35
CA PRO A 153 2.94 -0.84 -3.65
C PRO A 153 2.49 0.34 -4.53
N THR A 154 2.11 1.46 -3.91
CA THR A 154 1.51 2.65 -4.57
C THR A 154 0.13 2.42 -5.19
N CYS A 155 -0.46 1.25 -4.98
CA CYS A 155 -1.83 0.94 -5.36
C CYS A 155 -2.67 0.67 -4.12
N ILE A 156 -3.99 0.77 -4.29
CA ILE A 156 -4.94 0.09 -3.40
C ILE A 156 -5.51 -1.11 -4.14
N SER A 157 -5.92 -2.16 -3.43
CA SER A 157 -6.25 -3.43 -4.06
C SER A 157 -7.44 -4.13 -3.45
N LEU A 158 -8.23 -4.76 -4.31
CA LEU A 158 -9.33 -5.63 -3.96
C LEU A 158 -8.89 -7.09 -4.10
N GLY A 159 -9.08 -7.86 -3.04
CA GLY A 159 -8.90 -9.30 -3.06
C GLY A 159 -10.10 -10.05 -2.48
N ILE A 160 -10.20 -11.34 -2.82
CA ILE A 160 -11.25 -12.24 -2.33
C ILE A 160 -10.64 -13.37 -1.50
N VAL A 161 -11.28 -13.66 -0.38
CA VAL A 161 -10.86 -14.73 0.54
C VAL A 161 -11.50 -16.05 0.11
N GLU A 162 -10.76 -16.82 -0.68
CA GLU A 162 -11.17 -18.15 -1.16
C GLU A 162 -10.88 -19.28 -0.16
N LYS A 163 -9.98 -19.05 0.79
CA LYS A 163 -9.57 -19.99 1.84
C LYS A 163 -9.09 -19.23 3.08
N PRO A 164 -9.01 -19.87 4.26
CA PRO A 164 -8.49 -19.22 5.46
C PRO A 164 -7.03 -18.76 5.29
N ILE A 165 -6.74 -17.53 5.71
CA ILE A 165 -5.46 -16.83 5.53
C ILE A 165 -4.81 -16.48 6.88
N LEU A 166 -3.48 -16.28 6.89
CA LEU A 166 -2.77 -15.68 8.05
C LEU A 166 -2.21 -14.29 7.76
N LYS A 167 -2.15 -13.93 6.48
CA LYS A 167 -1.58 -12.69 5.96
C LYS A 167 -2.47 -12.22 4.81
N LEU A 168 -2.65 -10.90 4.67
CA LEU A 168 -3.40 -10.36 3.54
C LEU A 168 -2.73 -10.64 2.19
N SER A 169 -1.41 -10.85 2.16
CA SER A 169 -0.68 -11.29 0.96
C SER A 169 -1.15 -12.65 0.41
N ASP A 170 -1.86 -13.45 1.20
CA ASP A 170 -2.39 -14.75 0.80
C ASP A 170 -3.79 -14.63 0.15
N VAL A 171 -4.39 -13.44 0.19
CA VAL A 171 -5.68 -13.15 -0.46
C VAL A 171 -5.49 -13.16 -1.97
N LYS A 172 -6.43 -13.77 -2.70
CA LYS A 172 -6.42 -13.72 -4.16
C LYS A 172 -6.70 -12.31 -4.63
N LEU A 173 -5.71 -11.68 -5.25
CA LEU A 173 -5.86 -10.38 -5.89
C LEU A 173 -6.89 -10.48 -7.04
N VAL A 174 -7.88 -9.59 -7.02
CA VAL A 174 -8.90 -9.45 -8.08
C VAL A 174 -8.60 -8.23 -8.94
N LYS A 175 -8.34 -7.08 -8.31
CA LYS A 175 -8.09 -5.82 -9.01
C LYS A 175 -7.22 -4.90 -8.16
N SER A 176 -6.37 -4.12 -8.81
CA SER A 176 -5.57 -3.06 -8.18
C SER A 176 -5.86 -1.74 -8.89
N CYS A 177 -5.75 -0.62 -8.18
CA CYS A 177 -5.90 0.70 -8.76
C CYS A 177 -4.71 1.59 -8.36
N PHE A 178 -4.08 2.21 -9.35
CA PHE A 178 -2.84 2.96 -9.17
C PHE A 178 -3.06 4.34 -8.60
N VAL A 179 -2.57 4.57 -7.38
CA VAL A 179 -2.56 5.90 -6.74
C VAL A 179 -1.27 6.64 -7.07
N GLY A 180 -0.16 5.91 -7.21
CA GLY A 180 1.16 6.45 -7.56
C GLY A 180 1.84 7.21 -6.42
N SER A 181 1.41 7.02 -5.16
CA SER A 181 2.04 7.60 -3.97
C SER A 181 2.08 6.57 -2.85
N ILE A 182 3.03 6.72 -1.92
CA ILE A 182 3.15 5.89 -0.69
C ILE A 182 2.45 6.55 0.53
N THR A 183 1.70 7.61 0.30
CA THR A 183 0.91 8.29 1.33
C THR A 183 -0.36 8.90 0.72
N PRO A 184 -1.48 8.90 1.44
CA PRO A 184 -2.69 9.58 1.00
C PRO A 184 -2.52 11.10 0.86
N CYS A 185 -1.57 11.70 1.59
CA CYS A 185 -1.32 13.14 1.56
C CYS A 185 -0.97 13.60 0.12
N ASN A 186 -1.71 14.60 -0.37
CA ASN A 186 -1.66 15.10 -1.75
C ASN A 186 -2.03 14.08 -2.85
N SER A 187 -2.73 13.01 -2.50
CA SER A 187 -3.25 12.00 -3.46
C SER A 187 -4.62 11.46 -3.05
N MET A 188 -5.37 12.24 -2.25
CA MET A 188 -6.68 11.85 -1.72
C MET A 188 -7.73 11.68 -2.80
N ASP A 189 -7.73 12.55 -3.81
CA ASP A 189 -8.60 12.48 -4.99
C ASP A 189 -8.45 11.13 -5.72
N LYS A 190 -7.20 10.71 -5.97
CA LYS A 190 -6.90 9.42 -6.62
C LYS A 190 -7.28 8.26 -5.72
N LEU A 191 -6.94 8.32 -4.43
CA LEU A 191 -7.29 7.27 -3.47
C LEU A 191 -8.80 7.07 -3.38
N LEU A 192 -9.59 8.14 -3.30
CA LEU A 192 -11.05 8.06 -3.24
C LEU A 192 -11.65 7.55 -4.55
N THR A 193 -11.11 7.97 -5.70
CA THR A 193 -11.54 7.47 -7.02
C THR A 193 -11.32 5.96 -7.14
N CYS A 194 -10.09 5.51 -6.84
CA CYS A 194 -9.74 4.10 -6.81
C CYS A 194 -10.63 3.33 -5.83
N LEU A 195 -10.83 3.86 -4.61
CA LEU A 195 -11.62 3.19 -3.59
C LEU A 195 -13.08 3.04 -4.02
N SER A 196 -13.63 4.04 -4.72
CA SER A 196 -14.98 3.97 -5.28
C SER A 196 -15.11 2.87 -6.32
N GLN A 197 -14.16 2.77 -7.26
CA GLN A 197 -14.14 1.73 -8.30
C GLN A 197 -14.04 0.33 -7.68
N LEU A 198 -13.10 0.13 -6.75
CA LEU A 198 -12.93 -1.16 -6.07
C LEU A 198 -14.14 -1.52 -5.21
N LEU A 199 -14.76 -0.54 -4.54
CA LEU A 199 -15.97 -0.76 -3.74
C LEU A 199 -17.15 -1.21 -4.60
N ASN A 200 -17.35 -0.58 -5.77
CA ASN A 200 -18.40 -0.98 -6.70
C ASN A 200 -18.21 -2.43 -7.18
N HIS A 201 -16.96 -2.81 -7.49
CA HIS A 201 -16.67 -4.19 -7.87
C HIS A 201 -16.89 -5.17 -6.71
N ALA A 202 -16.36 -4.85 -5.52
CA ALA A 202 -16.51 -5.65 -4.31
C ALA A 202 -17.98 -5.89 -3.94
N TYR A 203 -18.82 -4.86 -4.09
CA TYR A 203 -20.24 -4.93 -3.82
C TYR A 203 -20.96 -5.97 -4.69
N ASN A 204 -20.48 -6.23 -5.90
CA ASN A 204 -21.11 -7.22 -6.79
C ASN A 204 -20.71 -8.66 -6.49
N ILE A 205 -19.58 -8.88 -5.80
CA ILE A 205 -18.98 -10.21 -5.65
C ILE A 205 -18.90 -10.73 -4.21
N ALA A 206 -19.19 -9.89 -3.21
CA ALA A 206 -19.05 -10.23 -1.79
C ALA A 206 -20.26 -9.85 -0.94
N ASP A 207 -20.47 -10.63 0.12
CA ASP A 207 -21.44 -10.38 1.19
C ASP A 207 -20.85 -9.46 2.26
N ILE A 208 -19.55 -9.57 2.51
CA ILE A 208 -18.81 -8.73 3.46
C ILE A 208 -17.64 -8.07 2.74
N ILE A 209 -17.53 -6.76 2.89
CA ILE A 209 -16.45 -5.94 2.35
C ILE A 209 -15.71 -5.31 3.53
N ILE A 210 -14.45 -5.70 3.70
CA ILE A 210 -13.56 -5.16 4.73
C ILE A 210 -12.62 -4.16 4.07
N ILE A 211 -12.53 -2.95 4.60
CA ILE A 211 -11.62 -1.91 4.15
C ILE A 211 -10.52 -1.77 5.20
N ASP A 212 -9.34 -2.32 4.90
CA ASP A 212 -8.13 -2.13 5.71
C ASP A 212 -7.47 -0.81 5.30
N THR A 213 -7.38 0.14 6.21
CA THR A 213 -6.89 1.49 5.90
C THR A 213 -5.43 1.68 6.28
N ASP A 214 -4.79 2.70 5.74
CA ASP A 214 -3.45 3.12 6.19
C ASP A 214 -3.44 3.60 7.67
N GLY A 215 -2.25 3.63 8.26
CA GLY A 215 -2.05 4.10 9.64
C GLY A 215 -1.92 5.62 9.84
N TRP A 216 -2.18 6.45 8.83
CA TRP A 216 -2.08 7.90 8.93
C TRP A 216 -3.30 8.48 9.65
N ILE A 217 -3.12 8.81 10.93
CA ILE A 217 -4.17 9.39 11.78
C ILE A 217 -3.69 10.63 12.57
N LYS A 218 -2.39 10.92 12.58
CA LYS A 218 -1.75 11.93 13.46
C LYS A 218 -1.65 13.33 12.85
N SER A 219 -2.73 13.83 12.25
CA SER A 219 -2.87 15.24 11.84
C SER A 219 -4.34 15.56 11.53
N THR A 220 -4.69 16.83 11.43
CA THR A 220 -6.05 17.24 11.03
C THR A 220 -6.41 16.71 9.64
N GLU A 221 -5.47 16.81 8.69
CA GLU A 221 -5.62 16.31 7.33
C GLU A 221 -5.80 14.79 7.30
N ALA A 222 -5.14 14.07 8.22
CA ALA A 222 -5.28 12.63 8.37
C ALA A 222 -6.69 12.25 8.85
N ILE A 223 -7.24 12.99 9.81
CA ILE A 223 -8.63 12.79 10.28
C ILE A 223 -9.63 13.11 9.17
N GLU A 224 -9.44 14.22 8.45
CA GLU A 224 -10.27 14.59 7.31
C GLU A 224 -10.23 13.53 6.20
N SER A 225 -9.05 12.96 5.93
CA SER A 225 -8.88 11.84 5.01
C SER A 225 -9.74 10.64 5.42
N LYS A 226 -9.74 10.24 6.70
CA LYS A 226 -10.60 9.15 7.19
C LYS A 226 -12.08 9.49 7.08
N ILE A 227 -12.48 10.73 7.40
CA ILE A 227 -13.86 11.20 7.23
C ILE A 227 -14.29 11.10 5.76
N ASN A 228 -13.42 11.47 4.81
CA ASN A 228 -13.73 11.39 3.38
C ASN A 228 -13.88 9.94 2.91
N ILE A 229 -13.02 9.02 3.40
CA ILE A 229 -13.17 7.58 3.18
C ILE A 229 -14.53 7.08 3.73
N ILE A 230 -14.90 7.49 4.94
CA ILE A 230 -16.18 7.11 5.57
C ILE A 230 -17.38 7.65 4.76
N LYS A 231 -17.33 8.90 4.29
CA LYS A 231 -18.37 9.52 3.45
C LYS A 231 -18.56 8.78 2.13
N LEU A 232 -17.46 8.37 1.49
CA LEU A 232 -17.49 7.62 0.24
C LEU A 232 -18.04 6.21 0.45
N VAL A 233 -17.48 5.48 1.42
CA VAL A 233 -17.79 4.06 1.65
C VAL A 233 -19.19 3.88 2.24
N LYS A 234 -19.66 4.82 3.07
CA LYS A 234 -20.93 4.72 3.83
C LYS A 234 -21.03 3.37 4.56
N PRO A 235 -20.10 3.07 5.49
CA PRO A 235 -19.99 1.75 6.11
C PRO A 235 -21.11 1.46 7.09
N ASP A 236 -21.32 0.18 7.37
CA ASP A 236 -22.20 -0.29 8.45
C ASP A 236 -21.47 -0.27 9.79
N TYR A 237 -20.18 -0.65 9.77
CA TYR A 237 -19.30 -0.67 10.93
C TYR A 237 -18.03 0.13 10.69
N ILE A 238 -17.63 0.90 11.70
CA ILE A 238 -16.30 1.51 11.82
C ILE A 238 -15.65 0.93 13.07
N LEU A 239 -14.54 0.24 12.90
CA LEU A 239 -13.76 -0.34 13.99
C LEU A 239 -12.54 0.55 14.25
N LEU A 240 -12.53 1.23 15.39
CA LEU A 240 -11.45 2.12 15.81
C LEU A 240 -10.50 1.36 16.74
N LEU A 241 -9.28 1.10 16.28
CA LEU A 241 -8.22 0.50 17.09
C LEU A 241 -7.46 1.60 17.83
N LYS A 242 -7.70 1.68 19.15
CA LYS A 242 -7.26 2.80 20.00
C LYS A 242 -6.22 2.34 21.03
N LYS A 243 -5.11 3.07 21.11
CA LYS A 243 -4.16 2.99 22.24
C LYS A 243 -4.67 3.88 23.38
N ALA A 244 -4.33 3.54 24.63
CA ALA A 244 -4.84 4.25 25.82
C ALA A 244 -4.71 5.79 25.74
N ASN A 245 -3.58 6.28 25.24
CA ASN A 245 -3.28 7.72 25.15
C ASN A 245 -3.38 8.28 23.71
N ASP A 246 -4.21 7.70 22.85
CA ASP A 246 -4.38 8.16 21.46
C ASP A 246 -5.44 9.26 21.34
N SER A 247 -4.98 10.52 21.32
CA SER A 247 -5.85 11.70 21.19
C SER A 247 -6.47 11.83 19.79
N TRP A 248 -5.81 11.34 18.75
CA TRP A 248 -6.28 11.46 17.37
C TRP A 248 -7.44 10.51 17.08
N ILE A 249 -7.34 9.26 17.54
CA ILE A 249 -8.48 8.33 17.46
C ILE A 249 -9.64 8.80 18.35
N SER A 250 -9.36 9.36 19.53
CA SER A 250 -10.40 9.96 20.39
C SER A 250 -11.16 11.09 19.67
N ARG A 251 -10.43 11.96 18.95
CA ARG A 251 -11.04 13.03 18.16
C ARG A 251 -11.91 12.50 17.02
N LEU A 252 -11.45 11.46 16.31
CA LEU A 252 -12.27 10.81 15.28
C LEU A 252 -13.54 10.16 15.87
N GLU A 253 -13.40 9.48 16.99
CA GLU A 253 -14.50 8.89 17.75
C GLU A 253 -15.55 9.95 18.13
N GLU A 254 -15.13 11.13 18.58
CA GLU A 254 -16.03 12.26 18.88
C GLU A 254 -16.81 12.76 17.67
N TYR A 255 -16.16 12.88 16.50
CA TYR A 255 -16.86 13.23 15.27
C TYR A 255 -17.90 12.16 14.88
N LEU A 256 -17.56 10.88 15.05
CA LEU A 256 -18.42 9.76 14.68
C LEU A 256 -19.59 9.54 15.63
N LYS A 257 -19.53 10.02 16.88
CA LYS A 257 -20.68 9.98 17.81
C LYS A 257 -21.93 10.67 17.27
N GLN A 258 -21.75 11.67 16.40
CA GLN A 258 -22.86 12.37 15.74
C GLN A 258 -23.49 11.53 14.60
N CYS A 259 -22.79 10.51 14.11
CA CYS A 259 -23.22 9.67 12.98
C CYS A 259 -24.09 8.48 13.44
N LYS A 260 -25.33 8.75 13.84
CA LYS A 260 -26.26 7.73 14.41
C LYS A 260 -26.56 6.51 13.51
N LYS A 261 -26.30 6.59 12.21
CA LYS A 261 -26.57 5.51 11.24
C LYS A 261 -25.43 4.49 11.12
N ILE A 262 -24.25 4.78 11.68
CA ILE A 262 -23.05 3.96 11.54
C ILE A 262 -22.69 3.40 12.93
N LYS A 263 -22.44 2.09 13.03
CA LYS A 263 -21.97 1.47 14.27
C LYS A 263 -20.47 1.73 14.42
N CYS A 264 -20.11 2.68 15.28
CA CYS A 264 -18.72 2.97 15.61
C CYS A 264 -18.32 2.22 16.88
N ILE A 265 -17.33 1.33 16.78
CA ILE A 265 -16.88 0.48 17.88
C ILE A 265 -15.39 0.70 18.12
N THR A 266 -15.05 1.08 19.35
CA THR A 266 -13.66 1.24 19.78
C THR A 266 -13.14 -0.06 20.39
N LEU A 267 -11.99 -0.52 19.91
CA LEU A 267 -11.36 -1.77 20.31
C LEU A 267 -9.93 -1.53 20.80
N PRO A 268 -9.44 -2.37 21.72
CA PRO A 268 -8.06 -2.29 22.18
C PRO A 268 -7.07 -2.74 21.11
N THR A 269 -5.81 -2.35 21.31
CA THR A 269 -4.68 -2.66 20.42
C THR A 269 -3.71 -3.64 21.09
N PRO A 270 -2.98 -4.46 20.31
CA PRO A 270 -1.92 -5.34 20.86
C PRO A 270 -0.87 -4.55 21.64
N SER A 271 -0.54 -5.02 22.84
CA SER A 271 0.45 -4.38 23.71
C SER A 271 1.89 -4.80 23.39
N LEU A 272 2.06 -6.00 22.82
CA LEU A 272 3.36 -6.58 22.46
C LEU A 272 3.60 -6.50 20.95
N ILE A 273 3.91 -5.30 20.47
CA ILE A 273 4.21 -5.05 19.06
C ILE A 273 5.66 -4.61 18.90
N LYS A 274 6.39 -5.26 17.99
CA LYS A 274 7.67 -4.73 17.52
C LYS A 274 7.40 -3.57 16.56
N ILE A 275 7.94 -2.40 16.90
CA ILE A 275 7.82 -1.21 16.06
C ILE A 275 8.63 -1.40 14.78
N ARG A 276 7.97 -1.33 13.62
CA ARG A 276 8.60 -1.30 12.30
C ARG A 276 9.03 0.13 12.03
N ASN A 277 10.34 0.35 12.08
CA ASN A 277 10.93 1.62 11.71
C ASN A 277 10.72 1.92 10.19
N ARG A 278 11.11 3.12 9.76
CA ARG A 278 10.95 3.57 8.38
C ARG A 278 11.67 2.65 7.37
N GLU A 279 12.85 2.16 7.74
CA GLU A 279 13.68 1.29 6.90
C GLU A 279 13.03 -0.07 6.69
N PHE A 280 12.45 -0.66 7.74
CA PHE A 280 11.71 -1.92 7.63
C PHE A 280 10.52 -1.79 6.68
N ARG A 281 9.77 -0.68 6.78
CA ARG A 281 8.64 -0.42 5.87
C ARG A 281 9.10 -0.22 4.43
N LYS A 282 10.26 0.43 4.24
CA LYS A 282 10.89 0.58 2.93
C LYS A 282 11.26 -0.79 2.36
N SER A 283 11.95 -1.63 3.15
CA SER A 283 12.31 -2.98 2.74
C SER A 283 11.08 -3.83 2.39
N PHE A 284 10.00 -3.73 3.16
CA PHE A 284 8.75 -4.43 2.84
C PHE A 284 8.17 -4.00 1.48
N ARG A 285 8.18 -2.69 1.18
CA ARG A 285 7.79 -2.18 -0.14
C ARG A 285 8.72 -2.68 -1.26
N GLU A 286 10.02 -2.70 -1.04
CA GLU A 286 11.02 -3.22 -2.00
C GLU A 286 10.77 -4.68 -2.36
N HIS A 287 10.40 -5.51 -1.37
CA HIS A 287 9.94 -6.88 -1.61
C HIS A 287 8.62 -6.90 -2.41
N GLY A 288 7.68 -6.00 -2.08
CA GLY A 288 6.44 -5.81 -2.84
C GLY A 288 6.69 -5.47 -4.32
N TYR A 289 7.53 -4.48 -4.61
CA TYR A 289 7.93 -4.16 -5.98
C TYR A 289 8.56 -5.36 -6.67
N SER A 290 9.49 -6.05 -6.00
CA SER A 290 10.15 -7.24 -6.55
C SER A 290 9.16 -8.37 -6.88
N ARG A 291 8.03 -8.47 -6.15
CA ARG A 291 6.95 -9.44 -6.45
C ARG A 291 6.21 -9.09 -7.74
N PHE A 292 5.86 -7.82 -7.95
CA PHE A 292 5.01 -7.38 -9.07
C PHE A 292 5.76 -6.94 -10.32
N LEU A 293 7.08 -6.68 -10.22
CA LEU A 293 7.91 -6.15 -11.30
C LEU A 293 9.00 -7.15 -11.74
N LYS A 294 8.84 -8.45 -11.46
CA LYS A 294 9.86 -9.48 -11.76
C LYS A 294 9.99 -9.84 -13.24
N ASN A 295 8.86 -9.90 -13.95
CA ASN A 295 8.79 -10.42 -15.33
C ASN A 295 8.28 -9.33 -16.28
N LEU A 296 9.03 -8.24 -16.39
CA LEU A 296 8.69 -7.13 -17.27
C LEU A 296 9.31 -7.32 -18.65
N GLN A 297 8.59 -6.86 -19.67
CA GLN A 297 9.09 -6.70 -21.02
C GLN A 297 9.25 -5.21 -21.32
N SER A 298 10.21 -4.89 -22.18
CA SER A 298 10.34 -3.53 -22.68
C SER A 298 9.32 -3.26 -23.78
N LEU A 299 8.64 -2.13 -23.68
CA LEU A 299 7.71 -1.61 -24.66
C LEU A 299 8.11 -0.17 -25.00
N THR A 300 8.29 0.12 -26.29
CA THR A 300 8.54 1.47 -26.77
C THR A 300 7.23 2.08 -27.26
N VAL A 301 6.87 3.24 -26.71
CA VAL A 301 5.67 4.00 -27.08
C VAL A 301 6.07 5.36 -27.64
N LYS A 302 5.30 5.87 -28.61
CA LYS A 302 5.46 7.24 -29.10
C LYS A 302 4.75 8.20 -28.15
N LEU A 303 5.47 9.22 -27.67
CA LEU A 303 4.94 10.22 -26.74
C LEU A 303 3.78 11.04 -27.35
N ASN A 304 3.81 11.22 -28.68
CA ASN A 304 2.75 11.95 -29.39
C ASN A 304 1.44 11.15 -29.51
N SER A 305 1.49 9.81 -29.37
CA SER A 305 0.30 8.95 -29.50
C SER A 305 -0.29 8.52 -28.16
N ILE A 306 0.56 8.31 -27.14
CA ILE A 306 0.10 7.87 -25.81
C ILE A 306 -0.25 9.08 -24.93
N LYS A 307 -1.33 8.99 -24.16
CA LYS A 307 -1.69 10.04 -23.20
C LYS A 307 -1.00 9.78 -21.86
N ILE A 308 -0.33 10.81 -21.33
CA ILE A 308 0.39 10.75 -20.06
C ILE A 308 -0.33 11.64 -19.05
N ILE A 309 -0.89 11.02 -18.01
CA ILE A 309 -1.54 11.72 -16.92
C ILE A 309 -0.60 11.84 -15.72
N ASN A 310 -0.84 12.83 -14.85
CA ASN A 310 -0.02 13.13 -13.68
C ASN A 310 1.44 13.55 -13.99
N SER A 311 1.64 14.18 -15.15
CA SER A 311 2.93 14.71 -15.63
C SER A 311 2.88 16.24 -15.79
N GLU A 312 4.01 16.90 -15.58
CA GLU A 312 4.29 18.30 -15.94
C GLU A 312 4.93 18.43 -17.32
N LEU A 313 5.60 17.40 -17.83
CA LEU A 313 6.00 17.29 -19.24
C LEU A 313 4.92 16.60 -20.08
N PHE A 314 4.95 16.85 -21.39
CA PHE A 314 4.10 16.27 -22.44
C PHE A 314 2.62 16.67 -22.36
N ASN A 315 2.31 17.77 -21.68
CA ASN A 315 0.94 18.29 -21.52
C ASN A 315 0.81 19.79 -21.86
N GLY A 316 1.92 20.47 -22.14
CA GLY A 316 2.03 21.86 -22.57
C GLY A 316 2.39 22.00 -24.05
N ILE A 317 2.99 23.14 -24.39
CA ILE A 317 3.38 23.49 -25.75
C ILE A 317 4.89 23.25 -25.90
N PRO A 318 5.34 22.33 -26.76
CA PRO A 318 6.75 22.14 -27.06
C PRO A 318 7.38 23.45 -27.55
N LEU A 319 8.60 23.74 -27.09
CA LEU A 319 9.33 24.92 -27.54
C LEU A 319 9.69 24.78 -29.02
N SER A 320 9.55 25.88 -29.75
CA SER A 320 9.97 25.96 -31.16
C SER A 320 11.49 25.90 -31.29
N ASN A 321 11.97 25.54 -32.48
CA ASN A 321 13.41 25.54 -32.78
C ASN A 321 14.05 26.93 -32.58
N GLU A 322 13.30 28.00 -32.83
CA GLU A 322 13.78 29.38 -32.60
C GLU A 322 13.98 29.67 -31.11
N GLU A 323 13.01 29.30 -30.27
CA GLU A 323 13.12 29.43 -28.81
C GLU A 323 14.26 28.61 -28.26
N LEU A 324 14.39 27.35 -28.68
CA LEU A 324 15.49 26.47 -28.27
C LEU A 324 16.85 27.08 -28.64
N ASN A 325 16.99 27.64 -29.84
CA ASN A 325 18.24 28.28 -30.28
C ASN A 325 18.56 29.55 -29.47
N LYS A 326 17.55 30.37 -29.14
CA LYS A 326 17.75 31.54 -28.25
C LYS A 326 18.25 31.10 -26.87
N ILE A 327 17.66 30.05 -26.30
CA ILE A 327 18.09 29.52 -25.00
C ILE A 327 19.52 28.98 -25.06
N LYS A 328 19.88 28.23 -26.11
CA LYS A 328 21.25 27.75 -26.31
C LYS A 328 22.26 28.90 -26.29
N ASN A 329 21.96 30.00 -26.97
CA ASN A 329 22.82 31.18 -27.01
C ASN A 329 22.92 31.87 -25.64
N ILE A 330 21.81 32.00 -24.91
CA ILE A 330 21.81 32.59 -23.56
C ILE A 330 22.65 31.75 -22.59
N LEU A 331 22.54 30.42 -22.68
CA LEU A 331 23.28 29.49 -21.83
C LEU A 331 24.72 29.24 -22.31
N ASN A 332 25.07 29.63 -23.53
CA ASN A 332 26.34 29.35 -24.19
C ASN A 332 26.68 27.84 -24.21
N VAL A 333 25.74 27.03 -24.70
CA VAL A 333 25.86 25.55 -24.74
C VAL A 333 25.80 25.00 -26.16
N ASP A 334 26.35 23.80 -26.35
CA ASP A 334 26.33 23.09 -27.64
C ASP A 334 24.94 22.56 -28.03
N ASP A 335 24.77 22.24 -29.33
CA ASP A 335 23.51 21.78 -29.90
C ASP A 335 22.93 20.50 -29.29
N ASN A 336 23.78 19.67 -28.68
CA ASN A 336 23.37 18.42 -28.03
C ASN A 336 23.10 18.59 -26.55
N THR A 337 23.22 19.80 -26.01
CA THR A 337 22.96 20.07 -24.59
C THR A 337 21.49 20.18 -24.29
N ILE A 338 20.71 20.90 -25.09
CA ILE A 338 19.26 21.01 -24.90
C ILE A 338 18.55 19.92 -25.72
N LEU A 339 17.92 18.97 -25.03
CA LEU A 339 17.28 17.81 -25.63
C LEU A 339 15.80 18.04 -25.94
N TYR A 340 15.12 18.77 -25.07
CA TYR A 340 13.70 19.10 -25.21
C TYR A 340 13.37 20.32 -24.35
N GLY A 341 12.30 21.01 -24.70
CA GLY A 341 11.72 22.03 -23.84
C GLY A 341 10.23 22.14 -24.08
N GLU A 342 9.50 22.46 -23.03
CA GLU A 342 8.06 22.65 -23.07
C GLU A 342 7.66 23.79 -22.14
N LYS A 343 6.66 24.56 -22.53
CA LYS A 343 6.08 25.61 -21.70
C LYS A 343 4.59 25.38 -21.47
N SER A 344 4.14 25.67 -20.25
CA SER A 344 2.74 25.67 -19.85
C SER A 344 2.45 26.92 -19.02
N ASN A 345 1.54 27.77 -19.51
CA ASN A 345 1.15 29.06 -18.91
C ASN A 345 2.34 29.87 -18.32
N ASN A 346 2.66 29.62 -17.05
CA ASN A 346 3.60 30.37 -16.23
C ASN A 346 4.93 29.64 -15.96
N LYS A 347 5.13 28.45 -16.51
CA LYS A 347 6.29 27.58 -16.27
C LYS A 347 6.84 27.03 -17.57
N ALA A 348 8.17 26.99 -17.70
CA ALA A 348 8.86 26.19 -18.71
C ALA A 348 9.71 25.10 -18.05
N ILE A 349 9.82 23.95 -18.71
CA ILE A 349 10.73 22.87 -18.35
C ILE A 349 11.68 22.66 -19.52
N ILE A 350 12.98 22.64 -19.23
CA ILE A 350 14.05 22.43 -20.20
C ILE A 350 14.81 21.18 -19.80
N VAL A 351 14.87 20.21 -20.71
CA VAL A 351 15.58 18.94 -20.52
C VAL A 351 16.96 19.05 -21.16
N LEU A 352 17.99 18.78 -20.36
CA LEU A 352 19.40 18.90 -20.71
C LEU A 352 20.06 17.53 -20.74
N SER A 353 21.05 17.32 -21.60
CA SER A 353 21.84 16.07 -21.65
C SER A 353 22.86 15.97 -20.52
N LYS A 354 23.30 17.12 -19.98
CA LYS A 354 24.25 17.24 -18.88
C LYS A 354 23.86 18.41 -17.97
N ARG A 355 24.43 18.45 -16.76
CA ARG A 355 24.24 19.59 -15.85
C ARG A 355 24.88 20.85 -16.44
N VAL A 356 24.12 21.95 -16.43
CA VAL A 356 24.57 23.27 -16.84
C VAL A 356 24.32 24.21 -15.66
N GLU A 357 25.33 25.01 -15.31
CA GLU A 357 25.15 26.08 -14.34
C GLU A 357 24.46 27.27 -15.02
N VAL A 358 23.33 27.68 -14.45
CA VAL A 358 22.53 28.79 -14.98
C VAL A 358 22.58 29.92 -13.97
N GLY A 359 23.20 31.03 -14.36
CA GLY A 359 23.25 32.24 -13.53
C GLY A 359 21.90 32.96 -13.50
N SER A 360 21.66 33.76 -12.46
CA SER A 360 20.40 34.50 -12.28
C SER A 360 20.04 35.39 -13.47
N GLU A 361 21.02 36.03 -14.10
CA GLU A 361 20.81 36.90 -15.26
C GLU A 361 20.41 36.10 -16.52
N GLN A 362 20.99 34.91 -16.71
CA GLN A 362 20.62 34.00 -17.79
C GLN A 362 19.20 33.47 -17.57
N GLU A 363 18.86 33.10 -16.34
CA GLU A 363 17.53 32.60 -16.00
C GLU A 363 16.45 33.67 -16.25
N LEU A 364 16.72 34.94 -15.92
CA LEU A 364 15.83 36.07 -16.21
C LEU A 364 15.62 36.24 -17.72
N LYS A 365 16.70 36.24 -18.52
CA LYS A 365 16.60 36.33 -19.99
C LYS A 365 15.81 35.19 -20.60
N ILE A 366 15.94 33.97 -20.07
CA ILE A 366 15.17 32.80 -20.53
C ILE A 366 13.69 32.95 -20.16
N LYS A 367 13.37 33.41 -18.93
CA LYS A 367 11.99 33.70 -18.50
C LYS A 367 11.32 34.73 -19.41
N GLU A 368 12.01 35.83 -19.72
CA GLU A 368 11.54 36.87 -20.63
C GLU A 368 11.34 36.31 -22.05
N THR A 369 12.32 35.57 -22.57
CA THR A 369 12.27 34.96 -23.91
C THR A 369 11.08 34.02 -24.07
N LEU A 370 10.79 33.23 -23.04
CA LEU A 370 9.71 32.25 -23.07
C LEU A 370 8.35 32.80 -22.62
N GLY A 371 8.33 34.00 -22.03
CA GLY A 371 7.15 34.61 -21.43
C GLY A 371 6.63 33.84 -20.21
N VAL A 372 7.52 33.31 -19.36
CA VAL A 372 7.15 32.48 -18.20
C VAL A 372 7.75 33.05 -16.90
N PHE A 373 7.10 32.79 -15.76
CA PHE A 373 7.60 33.23 -14.45
C PHE A 373 8.62 32.26 -13.85
N ARG A 374 8.58 30.99 -14.25
CA ARG A 374 9.42 29.93 -13.70
C ARG A 374 10.02 29.08 -14.82
N VAL A 375 11.30 28.75 -14.67
CA VAL A 375 11.99 27.82 -15.55
C VAL A 375 12.60 26.72 -14.68
N GLU A 376 12.40 25.48 -15.07
CA GLU A 376 12.96 24.33 -14.39
C GLU A 376 13.85 23.54 -15.34
N TYR A 377 15.05 23.19 -14.89
CA TYR A 377 16.01 22.42 -15.66
C TYR A 377 16.05 20.99 -15.15
N ARG A 378 15.92 20.01 -16.05
CA ARG A 378 16.02 18.59 -15.75
C ARG A 378 17.14 17.97 -16.57
N VAL A 379 18.00 17.17 -15.96
CA VAL A 379 19.05 16.45 -16.68
C VAL A 379 18.54 15.06 -17.04
N GLN A 380 18.70 14.65 -18.29
CA GLN A 380 18.32 13.32 -18.79
C GLN A 380 18.79 12.22 -17.83
N GLY A 381 17.93 11.22 -17.60
CA GLY A 381 18.11 10.23 -16.54
C GLY A 381 17.25 10.51 -15.31
N PHE A 382 16.72 11.73 -15.16
CA PHE A 382 15.78 12.06 -14.08
C PHE A 382 14.51 11.20 -14.13
N GLU A 383 14.07 10.81 -15.33
CA GLU A 383 12.87 10.03 -15.62
C GLU A 383 13.02 8.53 -15.31
N GLN A 384 14.26 8.03 -15.34
CA GLN A 384 14.53 6.61 -15.23
C GLN A 384 14.08 6.07 -13.87
N GLY A 385 13.48 4.89 -13.85
CA GLY A 385 13.06 4.25 -12.60
C GLY A 385 11.73 4.76 -12.04
N ILE A 386 11.08 5.76 -12.65
CA ILE A 386 9.79 6.25 -12.17
C ILE A 386 8.71 5.17 -12.36
N VAL A 387 7.99 4.86 -11.29
CA VAL A 387 6.85 3.92 -11.31
C VAL A 387 5.68 4.57 -12.02
N VAL A 388 5.03 3.82 -12.91
CA VAL A 388 3.85 4.25 -13.64
C VAL A 388 2.70 3.27 -13.49
N GLY A 389 1.47 3.78 -13.47
CA GLY A 389 0.25 3.00 -13.66
C GLY A 389 -0.04 2.86 -15.15
N LEU A 390 -0.48 1.68 -15.55
CA LEU A 390 -0.80 1.33 -16.93
C LEU A 390 -2.33 1.24 -17.05
N LEU A 391 -2.91 2.00 -17.96
CA LEU A 391 -4.37 2.09 -18.12
C LEU A 391 -4.80 1.69 -19.53
N ASP A 392 -5.95 1.03 -19.66
CA ASP A 392 -6.59 0.77 -20.95
C ASP A 392 -7.40 1.99 -21.45
N GLU A 393 -8.08 1.83 -22.59
CA GLU A 393 -8.93 2.86 -23.20
C GLU A 393 -10.17 3.23 -22.38
N ASN A 394 -10.56 2.38 -21.41
CA ASN A 394 -11.67 2.61 -20.49
C ASN A 394 -11.20 3.22 -19.16
N LEU A 395 -9.91 3.60 -19.06
CA LEU A 395 -9.27 4.08 -17.83
C LEU A 395 -9.20 3.03 -16.73
N GLU A 396 -9.20 1.75 -17.08
CA GLU A 396 -9.05 0.65 -16.13
C GLU A 396 -7.58 0.27 -15.95
N ASP A 397 -7.20 0.00 -14.69
CA ASP A 397 -5.84 -0.37 -14.32
C ASP A 397 -5.46 -1.78 -14.83
N LEU A 398 -4.39 -1.82 -15.62
CA LEU A 398 -3.76 -3.03 -16.15
C LEU A 398 -2.56 -3.49 -15.30
N GLY A 399 -2.14 -2.66 -14.35
CA GLY A 399 -1.01 -2.92 -13.45
C GLY A 399 -0.01 -1.77 -13.38
N ILE A 400 1.19 -2.08 -12.90
CA ILE A 400 2.28 -1.11 -12.77
C ILE A 400 3.44 -1.43 -13.71
N GLY A 401 4.12 -0.37 -14.14
CA GLY A 401 5.34 -0.43 -14.94
C GLY A 401 6.41 0.54 -14.43
N ILE A 402 7.53 0.62 -15.14
CA ILE A 402 8.66 1.50 -14.82
C ILE A 402 9.12 2.21 -16.09
N ILE A 403 9.41 3.51 -16.02
CA ILE A 403 10.07 4.23 -17.11
C ILE A 403 11.53 3.79 -17.17
N GLU A 404 11.93 3.19 -18.30
CA GLU A 404 13.32 2.78 -18.53
C GLU A 404 14.14 3.95 -19.06
N SER A 405 13.62 4.69 -20.04
CA SER A 405 14.24 5.88 -20.60
C SER A 405 13.25 6.68 -21.46
N ILE A 406 13.57 7.95 -21.67
CA ILE A 406 12.91 8.79 -22.68
C ILE A 406 13.94 9.26 -23.70
N ASP A 407 13.64 9.02 -24.98
CA ASP A 407 14.32 9.66 -26.10
C ASP A 407 13.55 10.93 -26.47
N PHE A 408 14.00 12.03 -25.88
CA PHE A 408 13.44 13.36 -26.05
C PHE A 408 13.57 13.90 -27.48
N LYS A 409 14.57 13.43 -28.25
CA LYS A 409 14.77 13.87 -29.64
C LYS A 409 13.79 13.17 -30.58
N ASN A 410 13.61 11.86 -30.40
CA ASN A 410 12.72 11.06 -31.24
C ASN A 410 11.27 10.99 -30.70
N MET A 411 11.00 11.64 -29.56
CA MET A 411 9.70 11.64 -28.89
C MET A 411 9.16 10.22 -28.62
N THR A 412 10.03 9.35 -28.11
CA THR A 412 9.67 7.99 -27.69
C THR A 412 10.02 7.71 -26.24
N MET A 413 9.21 6.89 -25.58
CA MET A 413 9.44 6.45 -24.21
C MET A 413 9.55 4.93 -24.19
N LYS A 414 10.60 4.42 -23.54
CA LYS A 414 10.77 3.00 -23.28
C LYS A 414 10.29 2.72 -21.86
N ILE A 415 9.31 1.84 -21.73
CA ILE A 415 8.72 1.44 -20.45
C ILE A 415 8.85 -0.07 -20.25
N LEU A 416 9.10 -0.47 -19.01
CA LEU A 416 9.04 -1.87 -18.58
C LEU A 416 7.62 -2.17 -18.09
N VAL A 417 6.94 -3.11 -18.72
CA VAL A 417 5.55 -3.47 -18.45
C VAL A 417 5.37 -4.98 -18.27
N PRO A 418 4.34 -5.45 -17.56
CA PRO A 418 4.04 -6.88 -17.49
C PRO A 418 3.82 -7.47 -18.90
N LYS A 419 4.21 -8.74 -19.08
CA LYS A 419 4.07 -9.43 -20.37
C LYS A 419 2.61 -9.43 -20.84
N GLY A 420 2.40 -9.05 -22.10
CA GLY A 420 1.07 -9.02 -22.74
C GLY A 420 0.23 -7.76 -22.46
N ILE A 421 0.76 -6.81 -21.69
CA ILE A 421 0.09 -5.52 -21.46
C ILE A 421 0.51 -4.51 -22.54
N SER A 422 -0.49 -3.85 -23.11
CA SER A 422 -0.32 -2.70 -24.01
C SER A 422 -1.22 -1.56 -23.52
N PRO A 423 -0.69 -0.56 -22.82
CA PRO A 423 -1.49 0.52 -22.25
C PRO A 423 -1.93 1.53 -23.31
N SER A 424 -3.13 2.07 -23.13
CA SER A 424 -3.64 3.22 -23.88
C SER A 424 -3.27 4.55 -23.21
N LEU A 425 -3.10 4.55 -21.87
CA LEU A 425 -2.61 5.71 -21.10
C LEU A 425 -1.58 5.29 -20.05
N ILE A 426 -0.72 6.24 -19.68
CA ILE A 426 0.29 6.09 -18.62
C ILE A 426 0.03 7.10 -17.52
N SER A 427 -0.08 6.64 -16.28
CA SER A 427 -0.21 7.49 -15.10
C SER A 427 1.12 7.56 -14.35
N VAL A 428 1.72 8.74 -14.26
CA VAL A 428 3.03 8.88 -13.62
C VAL A 428 2.91 8.93 -12.09
N GLY A 429 3.68 8.08 -11.41
CA GLY A 429 3.77 8.02 -9.95
C GLY A 429 4.93 8.81 -9.36
N GLN A 430 4.91 9.02 -8.05
CA GLN A 430 5.87 9.82 -7.28
C GLN A 430 7.02 8.99 -6.68
N ILE A 431 7.19 7.75 -7.11
CA ILE A 431 8.26 6.87 -6.60
C ILE A 431 9.24 6.57 -7.72
N LYS A 432 10.52 6.74 -7.41
CA LYS A 432 11.62 6.30 -8.26
C LYS A 432 12.27 5.06 -7.66
N LEU A 433 12.49 4.07 -8.50
CA LEU A 433 13.08 2.78 -8.17
C LEU A 433 14.41 2.61 -8.89
N HIS A 434 15.33 1.93 -8.22
CA HIS A 434 16.57 1.45 -8.81
C HIS A 434 16.49 -0.07 -8.95
N ILE A 435 16.50 -0.55 -10.20
CA ILE A 435 16.50 -1.98 -10.51
C ILE A 435 17.94 -2.50 -10.40
N LYS A 436 18.18 -3.48 -9.53
CA LYS A 436 19.46 -4.20 -9.39
C LYS A 436 19.29 -5.63 -9.90
N ASN A 437 20.40 -6.29 -10.23
CA ASN A 437 20.40 -7.69 -10.67
C ASN A 437 19.68 -8.65 -9.69
N ASN A 438 19.65 -8.32 -8.38
CA ASN A 438 19.08 -9.18 -7.33
C ASN A 438 17.82 -8.60 -6.65
N GLY A 439 17.23 -7.51 -7.17
CA GLY A 439 16.02 -6.94 -6.57
C GLY A 439 15.79 -5.47 -6.91
N ILE A 440 14.74 -4.89 -6.33
CA ILE A 440 14.31 -3.53 -6.59
C ILE A 440 14.46 -2.69 -5.33
N CYS A 441 15.16 -1.56 -5.43
CA CYS A 441 15.33 -0.63 -4.31
C CYS A 441 14.50 0.64 -4.54
N GLU A 442 13.86 1.15 -3.48
CA GLU A 442 13.23 2.47 -3.52
C GLU A 442 14.32 3.54 -3.37
N GLU A 443 14.44 4.45 -4.33
CA GLU A 443 15.49 5.47 -4.31
C GLU A 443 15.02 6.66 -3.47
N TYR A 444 14.00 7.37 -3.95
CA TYR A 444 13.39 8.49 -3.24
C TYR A 444 11.93 8.71 -3.68
N LYS A 445 11.19 9.44 -2.84
CA LYS A 445 9.88 9.98 -3.17
C LYS A 445 10.05 11.34 -3.85
N ILE A 446 9.47 11.49 -5.03
CA ILE A 446 9.45 12.73 -5.80
C ILE A 446 8.41 13.68 -5.18
N LYS A 447 8.78 14.94 -4.97
CA LYS A 447 7.85 15.99 -4.53
C LYS A 447 7.19 16.60 -5.76
N GLY A 448 5.86 16.74 -5.75
CA GLY A 448 5.11 17.30 -6.87
C GLY A 448 4.85 16.27 -7.96
N LYS A 449 4.82 16.73 -9.22
CA LYS A 449 4.65 15.87 -10.38
C LYS A 449 6.03 15.48 -10.97
N PRO A 450 6.20 14.24 -11.45
CA PRO A 450 7.51 13.60 -11.52
C PRO A 450 8.25 13.89 -12.84
N LEU A 451 7.51 13.69 -13.92
CA LEU A 451 7.78 14.20 -15.25
C LEU A 451 7.25 15.61 -15.35
#